data_AF-A0A2L2N986-F1
#
_entry.id   AF-A0A2L2N986-F1
#
_cell.length_a   1.000
_cell.length_b   1.000
_cell.length_c   1.000
_cell.angle_alpha   90.00
_cell.angle_beta   90.00
_cell.angle_gamma   90.00
#
_symmetry.space_group_name_H-M   'P 1'
#
loop_
_entity.id
_entity.type
_entity.pdbx_description
1 polymer ?
#
loop_
_entity_poly.entity_id
_entity_poly.type
_entity_poly.pdbx_seq_one_letter_code
_entity_poly.pdbx_strand_id
1 'polypeptide(L)'
;MIDSYQIEIPPSSLKSQVVTTLLYVLQDEKYDSGFSVVLVLEQLRAVDALIQVLQHPNKWVRSRSAFALGKIKAFEAVDFVSQLLEDPDPVVQEAVQEALDMFKNHR
;
A
#
# COMPACT_ATOMS: atom_id res chain seq x y z
N MET A 1 -15.11 -6.52 26.42
CA MET A 1 -14.82 -5.16 25.92
C MET A 1 -13.47 -5.23 25.22
N ILE A 2 -13.55 -5.23 23.90
CA ILE A 2 -12.56 -4.90 22.86
C ILE A 2 -11.19 -5.60 22.89
N ASP A 3 -10.97 -6.36 21.81
CA ASP A 3 -9.88 -7.27 21.48
C ASP A 3 -8.47 -6.68 21.54
N SER A 4 -7.61 -7.33 22.32
CA SER A 4 -6.15 -7.21 22.20
C SER A 4 -5.68 -8.00 20.98
N TYR A 5 -5.30 -7.27 19.93
CA TYR A 5 -4.62 -7.79 18.74
C TYR A 5 -3.41 -8.67 19.12
N GLN A 6 -3.61 -9.99 19.18
CA GLN A 6 -2.52 -10.94 19.08
C GLN A 6 -2.19 -11.10 17.60
N ILE A 7 -1.08 -10.50 17.17
CA ILE A 7 -0.45 -10.83 15.89
C ILE A 7 0.88 -11.50 16.22
N GLU A 8 0.88 -12.82 16.35
CA GLU A 8 2.11 -13.60 16.29
C GLU A 8 2.51 -13.78 14.82
N ILE A 9 3.54 -13.07 14.38
CA ILE A 9 4.21 -13.31 13.09
C ILE A 9 5.57 -13.97 13.38
N PRO A 10 5.86 -15.18 12.89
CA PRO A 10 7.14 -15.81 13.13
C PRO A 10 8.26 -15.10 12.34
N PRO A 11 9.37 -14.70 13.00
CA PRO A 11 10.45 -13.92 12.40
C PRO A 11 11.50 -14.85 11.78
N SER A 12 11.59 -14.95 10.45
CA SER A 12 12.75 -15.63 9.85
C SER A 12 13.19 -15.12 8.47
N SER A 13 12.62 -14.02 7.96
CA SER A 13 13.24 -13.33 6.82
C SER A 13 13.41 -11.83 7.08
N LEU A 14 14.60 -11.32 6.75
CA LEU A 14 14.94 -9.89 6.80
C LEU A 14 13.91 -9.04 6.04
N LYS A 15 13.34 -9.58 4.95
CA LYS A 15 12.27 -8.92 4.18
C LYS A 15 11.02 -8.70 5.02
N SER A 16 10.56 -9.70 5.77
CA SER A 16 9.37 -9.58 6.63
C SER A 16 9.59 -8.56 7.75
N GLN A 17 10.76 -8.57 8.39
CA GLN A 17 11.08 -7.62 9.46
C GLN A 17 11.18 -6.18 8.95
N VAL A 18 11.75 -5.97 7.76
CA VAL A 18 11.79 -4.65 7.11
C VAL A 18 10.37 -4.18 6.80
N VAL A 19 9.52 -5.04 6.23
CA VAL A 19 8.11 -4.69 5.95
C VAL A 19 7.36 -4.30 7.23
N THR A 20 7.43 -5.10 8.29
CA THR A 20 6.74 -4.82 9.56
C THR A 20 7.25 -3.53 10.22
N THR A 21 8.56 -3.31 10.22
CA THR A 21 9.16 -2.10 10.81
C THR A 21 8.73 -0.85 10.03
N LEU A 22 8.70 -0.92 8.70
CA LEU A 22 8.30 0.21 7.86
C LEU A 22 6.80 0.54 7.98
N LEU A 23 5.94 -0.47 8.14
CA LEU A 23 4.52 -0.25 8.45
C LEU A 23 4.31 0.46 9.80
N TYR A 24 5.18 0.21 10.79
CA TYR A 24 5.13 0.92 12.06
C TYR A 24 5.57 2.40 11.92
N VAL A 25 6.58 2.66 11.09
CA VAL A 25 7.08 4.03 10.81
C VAL A 25 6.06 4.88 10.05
N LEU A 26 5.14 4.26 9.29
CA LEU A 26 4.03 4.97 8.63
C LEU A 26 3.07 5.68 9.59
N GLN A 27 3.04 5.29 10.87
CA GLN A 27 2.12 5.85 11.87
C GLN A 27 2.60 7.18 12.47
N ASP A 28 3.84 7.60 12.21
CA ASP A 28 4.39 8.85 12.73
C ASP A 28 4.07 10.03 11.81
N GLU A 29 3.08 10.85 12.19
CA GLU A 29 2.65 12.07 11.47
C GLU A 29 3.78 13.08 11.21
N LYS A 30 4.90 12.97 11.93
CA LYS A 30 5.95 13.98 11.95
C LYS A 30 6.88 13.93 10.74
N TYR A 31 6.88 12.81 10.03
CA TYR A 31 7.67 12.65 8.83
C TYR A 31 6.73 12.46 7.64
N ASP A 32 6.99 13.17 6.55
CA ASP A 32 6.45 12.90 5.22
C ASP A 32 6.99 11.56 4.65
N SER A 33 7.21 10.58 5.53
CA SER A 33 7.93 9.32 5.34
C SER A 33 7.09 8.26 4.65
N GLY A 34 5.78 8.47 4.53
CA GLY A 34 4.92 7.48 3.91
C GLY A 34 5.25 7.24 2.44
N PHE A 35 5.80 8.24 1.75
CA PHE A 35 6.35 8.08 0.41
C PHE A 35 7.54 7.11 0.39
N SER A 36 8.48 7.27 1.33
CA SER A 36 9.68 6.42 1.42
C SER A 36 9.33 4.97 1.76
N VAL A 37 8.33 4.75 2.61
CA VAL A 37 7.86 3.40 2.95
C VAL A 37 7.24 2.71 1.73
N VAL A 38 6.30 3.38 1.03
CA VAL A 38 5.66 2.78 -0.15
C VAL A 38 6.69 2.47 -1.24
N LEU A 39 7.70 3.33 -1.44
CA LEU A 39 8.77 3.07 -2.39
C LEU A 39 9.56 1.78 -2.07
N VAL A 40 9.87 1.54 -0.78
CA VAL A 40 10.57 0.32 -0.38
C VAL A 40 9.66 -0.90 -0.56
N LEU A 41 8.37 -0.80 -0.20
CA LEU A 41 7.40 -1.88 -0.41
C LEU A 41 7.23 -2.23 -1.90
N GLU A 42 7.21 -1.22 -2.77
CA GLU A 42 7.21 -1.38 -4.23
C GLU A 42 8.44 -2.17 -4.71
N GLN A 43 9.64 -1.78 -4.28
CA GLN A 43 10.90 -2.46 -4.64
C GLN A 43 10.95 -3.90 -4.14
N LEU A 44 10.41 -4.15 -2.94
CA LEU A 44 10.32 -5.50 -2.36
C LEU A 44 9.20 -6.34 -2.97
N ARG A 45 8.34 -5.74 -3.81
CA ARG A 45 7.10 -6.35 -4.34
C ARG A 45 6.24 -6.92 -3.21
N ALA A 46 6.13 -6.19 -2.10
CA ALA A 46 5.38 -6.59 -0.92
C ALA A 46 3.88 -6.29 -1.12
N VAL A 47 3.21 -7.10 -1.94
CA VAL A 47 1.83 -6.86 -2.38
C VAL A 47 0.85 -6.72 -1.21
N ASP A 48 0.86 -7.65 -0.26
CA ASP A 48 -0.06 -7.63 0.89
C ASP A 48 0.11 -6.35 1.74
N ALA A 49 1.35 -5.89 1.90
CA ALA A 49 1.64 -4.67 2.64
C ALA A 49 1.15 -3.43 1.87
N LEU A 50 1.36 -3.39 0.55
CA LEU A 50 0.83 -2.31 -0.29
C LEU A 50 -0.71 -2.28 -0.26
N ILE A 51 -1.37 -3.44 -0.27
CA ILE A 51 -2.84 -3.54 -0.12
C ILE A 51 -3.28 -2.94 1.23
N GLN A 52 -2.61 -3.27 2.34
CA GLN A 52 -2.93 -2.67 3.64
C GLN A 52 -2.77 -1.14 3.64
N VAL A 53 -1.75 -0.63 2.94
CA VAL A 53 -1.46 0.81 2.85
C VAL A 53 -2.52 1.58 2.05
N LEU A 54 -3.36 0.90 1.25
CA LEU A 54 -4.50 1.54 0.58
C LEU A 54 -5.52 2.15 1.56
N GLN A 55 -5.50 1.77 2.84
CA GLN A 55 -6.41 2.33 3.86
C GLN A 55 -5.75 3.40 4.73
N HIS A 56 -4.55 3.86 4.36
CA HIS A 56 -3.80 4.82 5.15
C HIS A 56 -4.52 6.19 5.27
N PRO A 57 -4.50 6.86 6.44
CA PRO A 57 -5.21 8.14 6.61
C PRO A 57 -4.70 9.25 5.68
N ASN A 58 -3.39 9.26 5.40
CA ASN A 58 -2.79 10.21 4.45
C ASN A 58 -3.06 9.80 2.99
N LYS A 59 -3.76 10.67 2.26
CA LYS A 59 -4.09 10.51 0.84
C LYS A 59 -2.89 10.25 -0.08
N TRP A 60 -1.75 10.89 0.18
CA TRP A 60 -0.55 10.75 -0.65
C TRP A 60 0.04 9.35 -0.54
N VAL A 61 -0.13 8.72 0.62
CA VAL A 61 0.29 7.35 0.88
C VAL A 61 -0.65 6.37 0.17
N ARG A 62 -1.97 6.60 0.23
CA ARG A 62 -2.95 5.78 -0.50
C ARG A 62 -2.73 5.83 -2.01
N SER A 63 -2.63 7.04 -2.58
CA SER A 63 -2.42 7.23 -4.01
C SER A 63 -1.12 6.58 -4.49
N ARG A 64 -0.03 6.73 -3.73
CA ARG A 64 1.25 6.10 -4.05
C ARG A 64 1.16 4.57 -4.00
N SER A 65 0.42 4.01 -3.05
CA SER A 65 0.26 2.56 -2.95
C SER A 65 -0.54 2.00 -4.13
N ALA A 66 -1.64 2.66 -4.52
CA ALA A 66 -2.42 2.30 -5.70
C ALA A 66 -1.55 2.29 -6.96
N PHE A 67 -0.79 3.37 -7.18
CA PHE A 67 0.15 3.46 -8.30
C PHE A 67 1.22 2.36 -8.25
N ALA A 68 1.81 2.10 -7.08
CA ALA A 68 2.84 1.08 -6.90
C ALA A 68 2.32 -0.32 -7.27
N LEU A 69 1.10 -0.67 -6.85
CA LEU A 69 0.43 -1.94 -7.19
C LEU A 69 0.22 -2.11 -8.71
N GLY A 70 -0.19 -1.04 -9.39
CA GLY A 70 -0.28 -1.00 -10.86
C GLY A 70 1.08 -1.22 -11.52
N LYS A 71 2.10 -0.48 -11.08
CA LYS A 71 3.46 -0.54 -11.63
C LYS A 71 4.12 -1.91 -11.48
N ILE A 72 3.94 -2.58 -10.32
CA ILE A 72 4.49 -3.92 -10.09
C ILE A 72 3.63 -5.04 -10.68
N LYS A 73 2.49 -4.69 -11.29
CA LYS A 73 1.54 -5.60 -11.94
C LYS A 73 0.97 -6.63 -10.96
N ALA A 74 0.61 -6.18 -9.76
CA ALA A 74 -0.07 -7.02 -8.77
C ALA A 74 -1.56 -7.17 -9.15
N PHE A 75 -1.84 -8.04 -10.13
CA PHE A 75 -3.20 -8.26 -10.64
C PHE A 75 -4.16 -8.79 -9.57
N GLU A 76 -3.64 -9.47 -8.55
CA GLU A 76 -4.37 -9.89 -7.36
C GLU A 76 -4.90 -8.71 -6.53
N ALA A 77 -4.36 -7.50 -6.72
CA ALA A 77 -4.76 -6.30 -6.00
C ALA A 77 -5.83 -5.46 -6.73
N VAL A 78 -6.26 -5.84 -7.94
CA VAL A 78 -7.18 -5.06 -8.78
C VAL A 78 -8.47 -4.70 -8.05
N ASP A 79 -9.07 -5.65 -7.34
CA ASP A 79 -10.33 -5.42 -6.62
C ASP A 79 -10.13 -4.43 -5.46
N PHE A 80 -9.00 -4.51 -4.76
CA PHE A 80 -8.66 -3.60 -3.66
C PHE A 80 -8.37 -2.19 -4.18
N VAL A 81 -7.63 -2.06 -5.28
CA VAL A 81 -7.37 -0.77 -5.93
C VAL A 81 -8.66 -0.14 -6.44
N SER A 82 -9.57 -0.95 -7.01
CA SER A 82 -10.86 -0.47 -7.54
C SER A 82 -11.78 0.11 -6.46
N GLN A 83 -11.67 -0.33 -5.20
CA GLN A 83 -12.44 0.25 -4.09
C GLN A 83 -12.12 1.73 -3.84
N LEU A 84 -10.93 2.20 -4.24
CA LEU A 84 -10.51 3.59 -4.07
C LEU A 84 -11.01 4.51 -5.21
N LEU A 85 -11.80 4.00 -6.17
CA LEU A 85 -12.49 4.86 -7.15
C LEU A 85 -13.45 5.85 -6.48
N GLU A 86 -13.95 5.51 -5.29
CA GLU A 86 -14.82 6.36 -4.48
C GLU A 86 -14.06 7.10 -3.37
N ASP A 87 -12.72 7.10 -3.39
CA ASP A 87 -11.92 7.81 -2.40
C ASP A 87 -12.28 9.31 -2.39
N PRO A 88 -12.44 9.96 -1.22
CA PRO A 88 -12.83 11.37 -1.16
C PRO A 88 -11.78 12.32 -1.76
N ASP A 89 -10.52 11.90 -1.91
CA ASP A 89 -9.48 12.74 -2.47
C ASP A 89 -9.24 12.48 -3.97
N PRO A 90 -9.35 13.51 -4.83
CA PRO A 90 -9.17 13.37 -6.27
C PRO A 90 -7.79 12.82 -6.69
N VAL A 91 -6.73 13.10 -5.91
CA VAL A 91 -5.38 12.60 -6.21
C VAL A 91 -5.33 11.07 -6.08
N VAL A 92 -6.09 10.51 -5.15
CA VAL A 92 -6.19 9.07 -4.99
C VAL A 92 -6.95 8.46 -6.16
N GLN A 93 -8.07 9.07 -6.56
CA GLN A 93 -8.85 8.60 -7.70
C GLN A 93 -8.03 8.61 -9.01
N GLU A 94 -7.23 9.64 -9.25
CA GLU A 94 -6.33 9.72 -10.40
C GLU A 94 -5.31 8.56 -10.41
N ALA A 95 -4.66 8.31 -9.27
CA ALA A 95 -3.69 7.23 -9.14
C ALA A 95 -4.30 5.84 -9.30
N VAL A 96 -5.53 5.63 -8.81
CA VAL A 96 -6.30 4.40 -9.03
C VAL A 96 -6.55 4.19 -10.51
N GLN A 97 -6.98 5.23 -11.22
CA GLN A 97 -7.28 5.10 -12.63
C GLN A 97 -6.05 4.78 -13.47
N GLU A 98 -4.92 5.42 -13.15
CA GLU A 98 -3.64 5.09 -13.77
C GLU A 98 -3.24 3.63 -13.50
N ALA A 99 -3.35 3.17 -12.25
CA ALA A 99 -3.05 1.78 -11.89
C ALA A 99 -3.94 0.77 -12.64
N LEU A 100 -5.25 1.07 -12.77
CA LEU A 100 -6.17 0.23 -13.53
C LEU A 100 -5.82 0.15 -15.01
N ASP A 101 -5.33 1.25 -15.60
CA ASP A 101 -4.87 1.24 -16.99
C ASP A 101 -3.54 0.47 -17.14
N MET A 102 -2.64 0.55 -16.16
CA MET A 102 -1.42 -0.27 -16.15
C MET A 102 -1.74 -1.78 -16.15
N PHE A 103 -2.78 -2.21 -15.42
CA PHE A 103 -3.25 -3.59 -15.46
C PHE A 103 -3.79 -3.99 -16.84
N LYS A 104 -4.52 -3.10 -17.52
CA LYS A 104 -5.12 -3.41 -18.84
C LYS A 104 -4.08 -3.47 -19.96
N ASN A 105 -3.10 -2.58 -19.95
CA ASN A 105 -2.15 -2.38 -21.06
C ASN A 105 -1.09 -3.49 -21.22
N HIS A 106 -1.22 -4.60 -20.49
CA HIS A 106 -0.23 -5.70 -20.49
C HIS A 106 -0.86 -7.10 -20.54
N ARG A 107 -2.01 -7.24 -21.21
CA ARG A 107 -2.63 -8.55 -21.53
C ARG A 107 -1.97 -9.22 -22.73
#